data_AF-A0A931SF93-F1
#
_entry.id   AF-A0A931SF93-F1
#
_cell.length_a   1.000
_cell.length_b   1.000
_cell.length_c   1.000
_cell.angle_alpha   90.00
_cell.angle_beta   90.00
_cell.angle_gamma   90.00
#
_symmetry.space_group_name_H-M   'P 1'
#
loop_
_entity.id
_entity.type
_entity.pdbx_description
1 polymer ?
#
loop_
_entity_poly.entity_id
_entity_poly.type
_entity_poly.pdbx_seq_one_letter_code
_entity_poly.pdbx_strand_id
1 'polypeptide(L)'
;MVRRILVVLTTIALSLIILFVSITQTAQVKYSFNAPSRLDQEKVLGDKEMVEYYFPYPGRVLPDHPLWPVKAARDQLWILITPKSERKAELDLLFANKRLVSSKILFVEDKPELALSVLTKAEKYLEEAINQEENARASGVDTKSFLRELATASLKHREIIEEIMAIAPDDAKPMIAEVREHSKRIFQSVLAAAKDAKVQAPSDPFDGN
;
A
#
# COMPACT_ATOMS: atom_id res chain seq x y z
N MET A 1 -30.66 11.31 36.36
CA MET A 1 -30.74 10.29 35.28
C MET A 1 -29.60 10.37 34.29
N VAL A 2 -29.25 11.55 33.77
CA VAL A 2 -28.18 11.75 32.76
C VAL A 2 -26.83 11.11 33.14
N ARG A 3 -26.38 11.23 34.40
CA ARG A 3 -25.09 10.66 34.85
C ARG A 3 -25.03 9.13 34.78
N ARG A 4 -26.16 8.42 34.99
CA ARG A 4 -26.23 6.96 34.86
C ARG A 4 -26.22 6.53 33.40
N ILE A 5 -26.95 7.26 32.54
CA ILE A 5 -26.96 7.02 31.08
C ILE A 5 -25.55 7.22 30.50
N LEU A 6 -24.83 8.25 30.95
CA LEU A 6 -23.47 8.52 30.50
C LEU A 6 -22.48 7.42 30.87
N VAL A 7 -22.57 6.89 32.11
CA VAL A 7 -21.74 5.75 32.54
C VAL A 7 -22.04 4.51 31.70
N VAL A 8 -23.32 4.19 31.46
CA VAL A 8 -23.72 3.03 30.65
C VAL A 8 -23.21 3.18 29.20
N LEU A 9 -23.33 4.36 28.59
CA LEU A 9 -22.81 4.64 27.26
C LEU A 9 -21.29 4.44 27.18
N THR A 10 -20.54 4.94 28.19
CA THR A 10 -19.08 4.76 28.20
C THR A 10 -18.67 3.29 28.34
N THR A 11 -19.39 2.51 29.16
CA THR A 11 -19.11 1.06 29.29
C THR A 11 -19.43 0.29 28.01
N ILE A 12 -20.52 0.64 27.32
CA ILE A 12 -20.88 0.02 26.04
C ILE A 12 -19.83 0.36 24.98
N ALA A 13 -19.44 1.64 24.87
CA ALA A 13 -18.41 2.07 23.94
C ALA A 13 -17.07 1.34 24.19
N LEU A 14 -16.66 1.20 25.46
CA LEU A 14 -15.45 0.45 25.83
C LEU A 14 -15.56 -1.03 25.41
N SER A 15 -16.71 -1.66 25.66
CA SER A 15 -16.92 -3.07 25.29
C SER A 15 -16.89 -3.29 23.76
N LEU A 16 -17.47 -2.37 22.99
CA LEU A 16 -17.43 -2.39 21.53
C LEU A 16 -16.01 -2.21 21.00
N ILE A 17 -15.23 -1.32 21.62
CA ILE A 17 -13.81 -1.13 21.26
C ILE A 17 -13.02 -2.43 21.51
N ILE A 18 -13.21 -3.08 22.66
CA ILE A 18 -12.52 -4.35 22.98
C ILE A 18 -12.91 -5.46 21.99
N LEU A 19 -14.20 -5.61 21.71
CA LEU A 19 -14.69 -6.61 20.74
C LEU A 19 -14.13 -6.35 19.34
N PHE A 20 -14.11 -5.09 18.91
CA PHE A 20 -13.58 -4.70 17.61
C PHE A 20 -12.08 -5.05 17.50
N VAL A 21 -11.27 -4.72 18.51
CA VAL A 21 -9.84 -5.09 18.54
C VAL A 21 -9.65 -6.61 18.49
N SER A 22 -10.43 -7.38 19.25
CA SER A 22 -10.33 -8.84 19.26
C SER A 22 -10.66 -9.47 17.90
N ILE A 23 -11.69 -9.00 17.21
CA ILE A 23 -12.06 -9.53 15.88
C ILE A 23 -10.97 -9.21 14.85
N THR A 24 -10.40 -8.01 14.89
CA THR A 24 -9.32 -7.63 13.95
C THR A 24 -8.03 -8.43 14.15
N GLN A 25 -7.81 -8.98 15.34
CA GLN A 25 -6.65 -9.82 15.63
C GLN A 25 -6.80 -11.25 15.09
N THR A 26 -8.01 -11.83 15.16
CA THR A 26 -8.28 -13.20 14.67
C THR A 26 -8.30 -13.30 13.14
N ALA A 27 -8.53 -12.18 12.44
CA ALA A 27 -8.56 -12.15 10.97
C ALA A 27 -7.17 -12.12 10.30
N GLN A 28 -6.08 -12.14 11.08
CA GLN A 28 -4.73 -12.19 10.53
C GLN A 28 -4.38 -13.65 10.15
N VAL A 29 -4.23 -13.92 8.86
CA VAL A 29 -3.67 -15.18 8.37
C VAL A 29 -2.21 -15.23 8.80
N LYS A 30 -1.87 -16.16 9.69
CA LYS A 30 -0.48 -16.37 10.12
C LYS A 30 0.27 -17.20 9.10
N TYR A 31 1.26 -16.61 8.46
CA TYR A 31 2.15 -17.30 7.54
C TYR A 31 3.45 -17.65 8.26
N SER A 32 3.81 -18.93 8.30
CA SER A 32 5.11 -19.38 8.79
C SER A 32 6.12 -19.35 7.63
N PHE A 33 7.09 -18.44 7.70
CA PHE A 33 8.16 -18.34 6.72
C PHE A 33 9.48 -18.86 7.31
N ASN A 34 10.23 -19.68 6.56
CA ASN A 34 11.59 -20.06 6.91
C ASN A 34 12.57 -18.96 6.45
N ALA A 35 13.16 -18.21 7.39
CA ALA A 35 14.06 -17.09 7.05
C ALA A 35 15.39 -17.59 6.44
N PRO A 36 15.85 -17.04 5.30
CA PRO A 36 17.18 -17.32 4.77
C PRO A 36 18.26 -16.59 5.57
N SER A 37 19.49 -17.10 5.50
CA SER A 37 20.64 -16.55 6.22
C SER A 37 21.09 -15.22 5.62
N ARG A 38 21.42 -14.21 6.46
CA ARG A 38 21.81 -12.82 6.09
C ARG A 38 22.93 -12.67 5.06
N LEU A 39 23.64 -13.74 4.70
CA LEU A 39 24.80 -13.72 3.81
C LEU A 39 24.43 -13.63 2.31
N ASP A 40 23.19 -13.91 1.93
CA ASP A 40 22.74 -13.87 0.51
C ASP A 40 22.26 -12.48 0.06
N GLN A 41 22.14 -11.53 0.99
CA GLN A 41 21.44 -10.25 0.79
C GLN A 41 22.27 -9.19 0.03
N GLU A 42 23.59 -9.36 -0.07
CA GLU A 42 24.51 -8.32 -0.57
C GLU A 42 24.78 -8.42 -2.09
N LYS A 43 24.37 -9.51 -2.76
CA LYS A 43 24.90 -9.85 -4.11
C LYS A 43 24.00 -9.48 -5.30
N VAL A 44 22.79 -8.93 -5.10
CA VAL A 44 21.74 -8.88 -6.15
C VAL A 44 21.45 -7.47 -6.70
N LEU A 45 22.07 -6.40 -6.17
CA LEU A 45 21.82 -5.02 -6.60
C LEU A 45 22.70 -4.60 -7.81
N GLY A 46 22.67 -5.38 -8.88
CA GLY A 46 23.39 -5.07 -10.13
C GLY A 46 22.49 -4.39 -11.17
N ASP A 47 22.83 -3.15 -11.53
CA ASP A 47 22.47 -2.39 -12.74
C ASP A 47 21.05 -2.61 -13.30
N LYS A 48 20.03 -2.19 -12.52
CA LYS A 48 18.63 -2.15 -12.97
C LYS A 48 18.25 -0.71 -13.26
N GLU A 49 17.61 -0.45 -14.40
CA GLU A 49 17.08 0.88 -14.74
C GLU A 49 16.18 1.39 -13.61
N MET A 50 16.64 2.40 -12.88
CA MET A 50 15.92 2.97 -11.75
C MET A 50 14.86 3.93 -12.24
N VAL A 51 13.61 3.70 -11.84
CA VAL A 51 12.53 4.66 -12.02
C VAL A 51 12.76 5.81 -11.05
N GLU A 52 12.87 7.04 -11.56
CA GLU A 52 13.01 8.22 -10.71
C GLU A 52 11.64 8.60 -10.11
N TYR A 53 11.44 8.26 -8.83
CA TYR A 53 10.24 8.62 -8.08
C TYR A 53 10.57 8.73 -6.58
N TYR A 54 10.21 9.86 -5.97
CA TYR A 54 10.47 10.13 -4.56
C TYR A 54 9.29 9.66 -3.71
N PHE A 55 9.49 8.61 -2.93
CA PHE A 55 8.45 8.17 -2.01
C PHE A 55 8.29 9.11 -0.81
N PRO A 56 7.06 9.34 -0.36
CA PRO A 56 6.79 9.97 0.93
C PRO A 56 7.35 9.12 2.07
N TYR A 57 7.96 9.79 3.04
CA TYR A 57 8.48 9.15 4.25
C TYR A 57 7.35 8.37 4.99
N PRO A 58 7.57 7.08 5.33
CA PRO A 58 6.54 6.22 5.97
C PRO A 58 6.14 6.70 7.38
N GLY A 59 6.98 7.53 8.00
CA GLY A 59 6.79 8.03 9.37
C GLY A 59 7.45 7.14 10.41
N ARG A 60 7.47 7.60 11.66
CA ARG A 60 8.10 6.91 12.80
C ARG A 60 7.33 5.70 13.32
N VAL A 61 6.04 5.62 13.02
CA VAL A 61 5.15 4.53 13.45
C VAL A 61 5.03 3.56 12.29
N LEU A 62 5.76 2.46 12.40
CA LEU A 62 5.71 1.30 11.51
C LEU A 62 4.61 0.32 11.93
N PRO A 63 4.24 -0.64 11.07
CA PRO A 63 3.18 -1.61 11.34
C PRO A 63 3.41 -2.54 12.53
N ASP A 64 4.64 -2.64 13.03
CA ASP A 64 5.03 -3.43 14.19
C ASP A 64 4.82 -2.70 15.53
N HIS A 65 4.56 -1.39 15.49
CA HIS A 65 4.41 -0.57 16.69
C HIS A 65 2.98 -0.66 17.26
N PRO A 66 2.78 -0.68 18.60
CA PRO A 66 1.45 -0.75 19.24
C PRO A 66 0.47 0.37 18.85
N LEU A 67 1.00 1.54 18.44
CA LEU A 67 0.20 2.69 17.98
C LEU A 67 -0.20 2.60 16.50
N TRP A 68 0.24 1.58 15.77
CA TRP A 68 -0.10 1.42 14.35
C TRP A 68 -1.61 1.33 14.08
N PRO A 69 -2.42 0.58 14.86
CA PRO A 69 -3.86 0.51 14.61
C PRO A 69 -4.53 1.89 14.68
N VAL A 70 -4.07 2.77 15.58
CA VAL A 70 -4.58 4.15 15.69
C VAL A 70 -4.25 4.96 14.43
N LYS A 71 -3.02 4.82 13.92
CA LYS A 71 -2.60 5.46 12.66
C LYS A 71 -3.40 4.93 11.47
N ALA A 72 -3.56 3.61 11.36
CA ALA A 72 -4.33 3.00 10.29
C ALA A 72 -5.81 3.43 10.32
N ALA A 73 -6.42 3.49 11.52
CA ALA A 73 -7.78 3.97 11.70
C ALA A 73 -7.92 5.45 11.31
N ARG A 74 -6.96 6.30 11.68
CA ARG A 74 -6.92 7.71 11.26
C ARG A 74 -6.84 7.83 9.74
N ASP A 75 -5.97 7.06 9.10
CA ASP A 75 -5.81 7.09 7.63
C ASP A 75 -7.13 6.71 6.95
N GLN A 76 -7.79 5.65 7.43
CA GLN A 76 -9.09 5.22 6.91
C GLN A 76 -10.18 6.27 7.12
N LEU A 77 -10.22 6.89 8.31
CA LEU A 77 -11.15 7.97 8.61
C LEU A 77 -10.91 9.16 7.67
N TRP A 78 -9.66 9.47 7.35
CA TRP A 78 -9.33 10.58 6.45
C TRP A 78 -9.86 10.34 5.03
N ILE A 79 -9.73 9.13 4.50
CA ILE A 79 -10.33 8.77 3.20
C ILE A 79 -11.85 8.90 3.28
N LEU A 80 -12.46 8.36 4.35
CA LEU A 80 -13.91 8.35 4.52
C LEU A 80 -14.52 9.76 4.56
N ILE A 81 -13.89 10.69 5.29
CA ILE A 81 -14.38 12.07 5.41
C ILE A 81 -14.07 12.94 4.19
N THR A 82 -13.21 12.49 3.27
CA THR A 82 -12.83 13.26 2.08
C THR A 82 -13.91 13.11 1.01
N PRO A 83 -14.68 14.15 0.66
CA PRO A 83 -15.81 13.98 -0.25
C PRO A 83 -15.38 13.87 -1.71
N LYS A 84 -14.32 14.58 -2.12
CA LYS A 84 -13.88 14.67 -3.51
C LYS A 84 -13.07 13.44 -3.93
N SER A 85 -13.46 12.81 -5.04
CA SER A 85 -12.78 11.60 -5.57
C SER A 85 -11.33 11.87 -5.99
N GLU A 86 -11.04 13.04 -6.59
CA GLU A 86 -9.68 13.48 -6.90
C GLU A 86 -8.78 13.44 -5.64
N ARG A 87 -9.24 14.06 -4.56
CA ARG A 87 -8.47 14.12 -3.32
C ARG A 87 -8.37 12.76 -2.62
N LYS A 88 -9.37 11.89 -2.80
CA LYS A 88 -9.30 10.49 -2.35
C LYS A 88 -8.22 9.73 -3.10
N ALA A 89 -8.17 9.84 -4.43
CA ALA A 89 -7.16 9.20 -5.26
C ALA A 89 -5.73 9.56 -4.81
N GLU A 90 -5.48 10.85 -4.53
CA GLU A 90 -4.20 11.33 -4.00
C GLU A 90 -3.88 10.77 -2.61
N LEU A 91 -4.87 10.66 -1.72
CA LEU A 91 -4.70 10.08 -0.39
C LEU A 91 -4.41 8.58 -0.49
N ASP A 92 -5.12 7.85 -1.34
CA ASP A 92 -4.93 6.44 -1.58
C ASP A 92 -3.52 6.17 -2.14
N LEU A 93 -3.07 6.95 -3.13
CA LEU A 93 -1.69 6.89 -3.64
C LEU A 93 -0.66 7.17 -2.54
N LEU A 94 -0.88 8.22 -1.72
CA LEU A 94 -0.01 8.54 -0.60
C LEU A 94 0.10 7.38 0.41
N PHE A 95 -1.00 6.68 0.67
CA PHE A 95 -1.05 5.57 1.62
C PHE A 95 -0.48 4.28 1.06
N ALA A 96 -0.65 4.01 -0.23
CA ALA A 96 0.02 2.96 -0.99
C ALA A 96 1.55 3.13 -0.88
N ASN A 97 2.04 4.29 -1.31
CA ASN A 97 3.45 4.68 -1.28
C ASN A 97 4.10 4.48 0.10
N LYS A 98 3.45 4.97 1.17
CA LYS A 98 3.98 4.83 2.54
C LYS A 98 4.02 3.37 3.01
N ARG A 99 3.01 2.58 2.66
CA ARG A 99 2.91 1.16 3.06
C ARG A 99 3.92 0.31 2.32
N LEU A 100 4.16 0.59 1.03
CA LEU A 100 5.20 -0.08 0.25
C LEU A 100 6.58 0.08 0.90
N VAL A 101 6.97 1.32 1.24
CA VAL A 101 8.25 1.57 1.92
C VAL A 101 8.29 0.89 3.30
N SER A 102 7.18 0.93 4.04
CA SER A 102 7.08 0.25 5.34
C SER A 102 7.26 -1.27 5.20
N SER A 103 6.70 -1.88 4.15
CA SER A 103 6.87 -3.29 3.84
C SER A 103 8.33 -3.63 3.57
N LYS A 104 9.02 -2.85 2.71
CA LYS A 104 10.45 -3.04 2.45
C LYS A 104 11.27 -3.03 3.75
N ILE A 105 11.01 -2.06 4.63
CA ILE A 105 11.68 -1.97 5.94
C ILE A 105 11.42 -3.24 6.78
N LEU A 106 10.17 -3.71 6.83
CA LEU A 106 9.82 -4.91 7.61
C LEU A 106 10.44 -6.21 7.05
N PHE A 107 10.63 -6.32 5.74
CA PHE A 107 11.39 -7.43 5.14
C PHE A 107 12.87 -7.37 5.55
N VAL A 108 13.48 -6.19 5.57
CA VAL A 108 14.86 -5.99 6.05
C VAL A 108 14.97 -6.30 7.55
N GLU A 109 13.94 -6.01 8.34
CA GLU A 109 13.86 -6.32 9.77
C GLU A 109 13.50 -7.78 10.10
N ASP A 110 13.46 -8.67 9.11
CA ASP A 110 13.15 -10.10 9.28
C ASP A 110 11.74 -10.34 9.88
N LYS A 111 10.76 -9.53 9.48
CA LYS A 111 9.33 -9.67 9.83
C LYS A 111 8.47 -9.97 8.59
N PRO A 112 8.75 -11.07 7.84
CA PRO A 112 8.17 -11.31 6.51
C PRO A 112 6.64 -11.45 6.52
N GLU A 113 6.05 -12.00 7.58
CA GLU A 113 4.59 -12.13 7.73
C GLU A 113 3.88 -10.78 7.76
N LEU A 114 4.36 -9.88 8.62
CA LEU A 114 3.82 -8.54 8.72
C LEU A 114 4.13 -7.71 7.46
N ALA A 115 5.35 -7.87 6.92
CA ALA A 115 5.79 -7.19 5.71
C ALA A 115 4.88 -7.54 4.51
N LEU A 116 4.60 -8.82 4.30
CA LEU A 116 3.72 -9.28 3.22
C LEU A 116 2.29 -8.74 3.37
N SER A 117 1.73 -8.77 4.57
CA SER A 117 0.40 -8.17 4.83
C SER A 117 0.35 -6.68 4.49
N VAL A 118 1.42 -5.95 4.82
CA VAL A 118 1.55 -4.51 4.53
C VAL A 118 1.75 -4.28 3.05
N LEU A 119 2.51 -5.15 2.36
CA LEU A 119 2.74 -5.10 0.92
C LEU A 119 1.42 -5.25 0.14
N THR A 120 0.65 -6.30 0.44
CA THR A 120 -0.65 -6.52 -0.22
C THR A 120 -1.60 -5.36 0.03
N LYS A 121 -1.57 -4.75 1.23
CA LYS A 121 -2.36 -3.54 1.51
C LYS A 121 -1.87 -2.34 0.71
N ALA A 122 -0.57 -2.18 0.49
CA ALA A 122 -0.02 -1.10 -0.32
C ALA A 122 -0.60 -1.14 -1.75
N GLU A 123 -0.59 -2.30 -2.40
CA GLU A 123 -1.15 -2.44 -3.74
C GLU A 123 -2.67 -2.25 -3.79
N LYS A 124 -3.40 -2.68 -2.74
CA LYS A 124 -4.84 -2.38 -2.65
C LYS A 124 -5.16 -0.89 -2.60
N TYR A 125 -4.34 -0.10 -1.91
CA TYR A 125 -4.49 1.36 -1.93
C TYR A 125 -4.12 1.95 -3.30
N LEU A 126 -3.15 1.35 -4.01
CA LEU A 126 -2.80 1.78 -5.36
C LEU A 126 -3.94 1.49 -6.35
N GLU A 127 -4.59 0.34 -6.21
CA GLU A 127 -5.81 -0.02 -6.96
C GLU A 127 -6.97 0.94 -6.63
N GLU A 128 -7.17 1.28 -5.35
CA GLU A 128 -8.20 2.26 -4.99
C GLU A 128 -7.90 3.66 -5.57
N ALA A 129 -6.61 4.03 -5.65
CA ALA A 129 -6.21 5.31 -6.25
C ALA A 129 -6.64 5.43 -7.72
N ILE A 130 -6.50 4.37 -8.53
CA ILE A 130 -7.00 4.40 -9.91
C ILE A 130 -8.52 4.38 -9.98
N ASN A 131 -9.21 3.64 -9.10
CA ASN A 131 -10.67 3.63 -9.05
C ASN A 131 -11.24 5.02 -8.72
N GLN A 132 -10.61 5.73 -7.76
CA GLN A 132 -11.00 7.08 -7.38
C GLN A 132 -10.66 8.12 -8.47
N GLU A 133 -9.55 7.92 -9.20
CA GLU A 133 -9.24 8.71 -10.40
C GLU A 133 -10.33 8.56 -11.45
N GLU A 134 -10.76 7.33 -11.74
CA GLU A 134 -11.79 7.06 -12.74
C GLU A 134 -13.11 7.76 -12.36
N ASN A 135 -13.48 7.71 -11.08
CA ASN A 135 -14.64 8.42 -10.55
C ASN A 135 -14.51 9.95 -10.71
N ALA A 136 -13.31 10.50 -10.46
CA ALA A 136 -13.04 11.93 -10.63
C ALA A 136 -13.14 12.35 -12.10
N ARG A 137 -12.54 11.56 -13.00
CA ARG A 137 -12.56 11.77 -14.45
C ARG A 137 -13.98 11.67 -15.01
N ALA A 138 -14.77 10.68 -14.58
CA ALA A 138 -16.18 10.54 -14.95
C ALA A 138 -17.03 11.74 -14.47
N SER A 139 -16.62 12.39 -13.39
CA SER A 139 -17.24 13.62 -12.86
C SER A 139 -16.77 14.90 -13.58
N GLY A 140 -15.94 14.79 -14.62
CA GLY A 140 -15.45 15.91 -15.42
C GLY A 140 -14.24 16.65 -14.83
N VAL A 141 -13.58 16.08 -13.81
CA VAL A 141 -12.35 16.63 -13.24
C VAL A 141 -11.16 16.32 -14.16
N ASP A 142 -10.22 17.27 -14.30
CA ASP A 142 -8.98 17.04 -15.05
C ASP A 142 -7.98 16.27 -14.19
N THR A 143 -7.79 14.99 -14.52
CA THR A 143 -6.93 14.05 -13.78
C THR A 143 -5.60 13.77 -14.49
N LYS A 144 -5.26 14.51 -15.56
CA LYS A 144 -4.11 14.19 -16.42
C LYS A 144 -2.77 14.23 -15.69
N SER A 145 -2.57 15.21 -14.80
CA SER A 145 -1.34 15.30 -13.98
C SER A 145 -1.24 14.11 -13.03
N PHE A 146 -2.35 13.77 -12.39
CA PHE A 146 -2.44 12.64 -11.47
C PHE A 146 -2.18 11.31 -12.18
N LEU A 147 -2.73 11.08 -13.37
CA LEU A 147 -2.46 9.87 -14.16
C LEU A 147 -0.97 9.69 -14.50
N ARG A 148 -0.25 10.78 -14.77
CA ARG A 148 1.22 10.71 -14.96
C ARG A 148 1.93 10.30 -13.68
N GLU A 149 1.57 10.94 -12.56
CA GLU A 149 2.16 10.62 -11.27
C GLU A 149 1.88 9.16 -10.87
N LEU A 150 0.63 8.71 -11.02
CA LEU A 150 0.19 7.36 -10.72
C LEU A 150 0.90 6.32 -11.59
N ALA A 151 1.13 6.62 -12.87
CA ALA A 151 1.88 5.75 -13.77
C ALA A 151 3.33 5.59 -13.31
N THR A 152 4.02 6.69 -12.99
CA THR A 152 5.39 6.66 -12.49
C THR A 152 5.47 5.97 -11.12
N ALA A 153 4.51 6.23 -10.24
CA ALA A 153 4.43 5.57 -8.93
C ALA A 153 4.24 4.05 -9.08
N SER A 154 3.36 3.62 -9.98
CA SER A 154 3.11 2.18 -10.24
C SER A 154 4.36 1.47 -10.78
N LEU A 155 5.13 2.13 -11.65
CA LEU A 155 6.43 1.60 -12.11
C LEU A 155 7.41 1.44 -10.94
N LYS A 156 7.48 2.45 -10.07
CA LYS A 156 8.35 2.41 -8.90
C LYS A 156 7.91 1.37 -7.87
N HIS A 157 6.60 1.16 -7.72
CA HIS A 157 6.04 0.07 -6.91
C HIS A 157 6.58 -1.28 -7.38
N ARG A 158 6.53 -1.56 -8.68
CA ARG A 158 7.09 -2.79 -9.25
C ARG A 158 8.60 -2.90 -9.01
N GLU A 159 9.36 -1.82 -9.15
CA GLU A 159 10.80 -1.80 -8.84
C GLU A 159 11.08 -2.21 -7.37
N ILE A 160 10.37 -1.61 -6.41
CA ILE A 160 10.56 -1.95 -4.99
C ILE A 160 10.09 -3.37 -4.69
N ILE A 161 9.02 -3.85 -5.31
CA ILE A 161 8.57 -5.25 -5.15
C ILE A 161 9.66 -6.22 -5.64
N GLU A 162 10.35 -5.88 -6.72
CA GLU A 162 11.51 -6.65 -7.20
C GLU A 162 12.67 -6.66 -6.19
N GLU A 163 12.98 -5.51 -5.59
CA GLU A 163 13.98 -5.45 -4.50
C GLU A 163 13.54 -6.27 -3.28
N ILE A 164 12.25 -6.25 -2.94
CA ILE A 164 11.67 -7.04 -1.85
C ILE A 164 11.81 -8.53 -2.15
N MET A 165 11.56 -9.00 -3.37
CA MET A 165 11.75 -10.41 -3.74
C MET A 165 13.20 -10.88 -3.57
N ALA A 166 14.18 -10.00 -3.76
CA ALA A 166 15.59 -10.34 -3.58
C ALA A 166 15.96 -10.58 -2.11
N ILE A 167 15.27 -9.93 -1.18
CA ILE A 167 15.52 -10.04 0.28
C ILE A 167 14.52 -10.94 1.02
N ALA A 168 13.42 -11.31 0.37
CA ALA A 168 12.35 -12.07 1.00
C ALA A 168 12.69 -13.57 1.14
N PRO A 169 12.15 -14.26 2.16
CA PRO A 169 12.21 -15.71 2.27
C PRO A 169 11.65 -16.41 1.03
N ASP A 170 12.23 -17.56 0.68
CA ASP A 170 11.80 -18.35 -0.49
C ASP A 170 10.31 -18.70 -0.44
N ASP A 171 9.82 -19.05 0.76
CA ASP A 171 8.41 -19.35 1.03
C ASP A 171 7.47 -18.16 0.74
N ALA A 172 7.94 -16.91 0.83
CA ALA A 172 7.17 -15.70 0.56
C ALA A 172 7.20 -15.28 -0.91
N LYS A 173 8.19 -15.72 -1.69
CA LYS A 173 8.39 -15.30 -3.08
C LYS A 173 7.18 -15.55 -3.99
N PRO A 174 6.46 -16.69 -3.93
CA PRO A 174 5.27 -16.90 -4.76
C PRO A 174 4.18 -15.85 -4.50
N MET A 175 3.96 -15.49 -3.23
CA MET A 175 2.97 -14.48 -2.86
C MET A 175 3.41 -13.07 -3.28
N ILE A 176 4.70 -12.76 -3.17
CA ILE A 176 5.24 -11.47 -3.61
C ILE A 176 5.17 -11.36 -5.15
N ALA A 177 5.40 -12.47 -5.87
CA ALA A 177 5.23 -12.51 -7.31
C ALA A 177 3.78 -12.23 -7.72
N GLU A 178 2.78 -12.76 -7.00
CA GLU A 178 1.36 -12.43 -7.25
C GLU A 178 1.08 -10.94 -7.03
N VAL A 179 1.60 -10.35 -5.96
CA VAL A 179 1.50 -8.90 -5.70
C VAL A 179 2.16 -8.10 -6.83
N ARG A 180 3.32 -8.53 -7.32
CA ARG A 180 4.00 -7.89 -8.46
C ARG A 180 3.15 -7.91 -9.72
N GLU A 181 2.55 -9.05 -10.06
CA GLU A 181 1.65 -9.15 -11.21
C GLU A 181 0.42 -8.26 -11.05
N HIS A 182 -0.10 -8.13 -9.83
CA HIS A 182 -1.18 -7.18 -9.54
C HIS A 182 -0.75 -5.73 -9.79
N SER A 183 0.44 -5.34 -9.34
CA SER A 183 1.04 -4.03 -9.61
C SER A 183 1.19 -3.76 -11.11
N LYS A 184 1.63 -4.76 -11.88
CA LYS A 184 1.71 -4.69 -13.35
C LYS A 184 0.33 -4.45 -13.98
N ARG A 185 -0.71 -5.15 -13.52
CA ARG A 185 -2.09 -4.92 -14.00
C ARG A 185 -2.58 -3.50 -13.70
N ILE A 186 -2.29 -2.97 -12.51
CA ILE A 186 -2.65 -1.59 -12.15
C ILE A 186 -1.96 -0.62 -13.12
N PHE A 187 -0.65 -0.76 -13.35
CA PHE A 187 0.07 0.08 -14.30
C PHE A 187 -0.54 0.03 -15.72
N GLN A 188 -0.90 -1.16 -16.21
CA GLN A 188 -1.58 -1.32 -17.50
C GLN A 188 -2.93 -0.59 -17.56
N SER A 189 -3.72 -0.65 -16.48
CA SER A 189 -4.96 0.11 -16.36
C SER A 189 -4.71 1.63 -16.37
N VAL A 190 -3.66 2.10 -15.68
CA VAL A 190 -3.27 3.53 -15.71
C VAL A 190 -2.88 3.95 -17.13
N LEU A 191 -2.14 3.12 -17.86
CA LEU A 191 -1.77 3.40 -19.26
C LEU A 191 -3.00 3.50 -20.17
N ALA A 192 -3.98 2.61 -20.00
CA ALA A 192 -5.24 2.67 -20.73
C ALA A 192 -5.98 3.98 -20.44
N ALA A 193 -6.14 4.35 -19.17
CA ALA A 193 -6.76 5.60 -18.76
C ALA A 193 -6.01 6.84 -19.28
N ALA A 194 -4.67 6.83 -19.23
CA ALA A 194 -3.83 7.91 -19.75
C ALA A 194 -3.98 8.07 -21.26
N LYS A 195 -4.06 6.97 -22.02
CA LYS A 195 -4.28 6.99 -23.46
C LYS A 195 -5.65 7.61 -23.80
N ASP A 196 -6.69 7.21 -23.08
CA ASP A 196 -8.04 7.76 -23.25
C ASP A 196 -8.08 9.26 -22.93
N ALA A 197 -7.34 9.68 -21.90
CA ALA A 197 -7.18 11.08 -21.51
C ALA A 197 -6.20 11.88 -22.41
N LYS A 198 -5.62 11.25 -23.45
CA LYS A 198 -4.60 11.82 -24.36
C LYS A 198 -3.35 12.34 -23.64
N VAL A 199 -2.92 11.62 -22.60
CA VAL A 199 -1.74 11.91 -21.78
C VAL A 199 -0.60 11.00 -22.19
N GLN A 200 0.59 11.56 -22.39
CA GLN A 200 1.81 10.76 -22.52
C GLN A 200 2.19 10.22 -21.14
N ALA A 201 2.14 8.89 -21.01
CA ALA A 201 2.57 8.13 -19.84
C ALA A 201 4.05 7.72 -19.98
N PRO A 202 4.76 7.46 -18.86
CA PRO A 202 6.12 6.94 -18.89
C PRO A 202 6.20 5.58 -19.60
N SER A 203 7.29 5.34 -20.34
CA SER A 203 7.59 4.03 -20.92
C SER A 203 7.86 3.01 -19.82
N ASP A 204 7.47 1.76 -20.05
CA ASP A 204 7.75 0.66 -19.14
C ASP A 204 9.20 0.18 -19.34
N PRO A 205 10.14 0.39 -18.38
CA PRO A 205 11.51 -0.09 -18.49
C PRO A 205 11.66 -1.60 -18.26
N PHE A 206 10.57 -2.29 -17.89
CA PHE A 206 10.57 -3.72 -17.56
C PHE A 206 9.95 -4.60 -18.67
N ASP A 207 9.43 -4.02 -19.77
CA ASP A 207 8.71 -4.75 -20.83
C ASP A 207 9.65 -5.32 -21.93
N GLY A 208 10.96 -5.35 -21.66
CA GLY A 208 12.01 -5.79 -22.59
C GLY A 208 12.96 -6.88 -22.09
N ASN A 209 12.71 -7.46 -20.91
CA ASN A 209 13.51 -8.55 -20.30
C ASN A 209 12.67 -9.80 -20.03
#